data_AF-A0A3R6KL03-F1
#
_entry.id   AF-A0A3R6KL03-F1
#
_cell.length_a   1.000
_cell.length_b   1.000
_cell.length_c   1.000
_cell.angle_alpha   90.00
_cell.angle_beta   90.00
_cell.angle_gamma   90.00
#
_symmetry.space_group_name_H-M   'P 1'
#
loop_
_entity.id
_entity.type
_entity.pdbx_description
1 polymer ?
#
loop_
_entity_poly.entity_id
_entity_poly.type
_entity_poly.pdbx_seq_one_letter_code
_entity_poly.pdbx_strand_id
1 'polypeptide(L)'
;MKKTIISLALAFLGIANLYAVKAKPGIAKIMLADGTMACATLHGDETFHYYMLLDGTPMRETQDGKYEKITAEELNTRKTRAFSSENITRASEIGTVRPSYFPHKDSLAELKFA
;
A
#
# COMPACT_ATOMS: atom_id res chain seq x y z
N MET A 1 -9.00 -42.55 39.51
CA MET A 1 -9.05 -41.08 39.33
C MET A 1 -7.74 -40.63 38.66
N LYS A 2 -7.65 -40.59 37.32
CA LYS A 2 -6.40 -40.25 36.60
C LYS A 2 -6.57 -39.48 35.28
N LYS A 3 -7.82 -39.17 34.89
CA LYS A 3 -8.17 -38.56 33.60
C LYS A 3 -8.29 -37.03 33.67
N THR A 4 -8.39 -36.48 34.89
CA THR A 4 -8.63 -35.05 35.15
C THR A 4 -7.38 -34.19 35.02
N ILE A 5 -6.19 -34.79 35.16
CA ILE A 5 -4.90 -34.07 35.15
C ILE A 5 -4.54 -33.61 33.72
N ILE A 6 -4.84 -34.43 32.71
CA ILE A 6 -4.56 -34.11 31.30
C ILE A 6 -5.43 -32.94 30.83
N SER A 7 -6.69 -32.87 31.28
CA SER A 7 -7.61 -31.77 30.97
C SER A 7 -7.14 -30.42 31.56
N LEU A 8 -6.49 -30.44 32.72
CA LEU A 8 -6.00 -29.22 33.37
C LEU A 8 -4.75 -28.68 32.66
N ALA A 9 -3.86 -29.57 32.18
CA ALA A 9 -2.68 -29.18 31.42
C ALA A 9 -3.04 -28.58 30.05
N LEU A 10 -4.08 -29.09 29.38
CA LEU A 10 -4.53 -28.57 28.09
C LEU A 10 -5.14 -27.15 28.18
N ALA A 11 -5.72 -26.79 29.33
CA ALA A 11 -6.33 -25.48 29.53
C ALA A 11 -5.31 -24.34 29.68
N PHE A 12 -4.08 -24.62 30.14
CA PHE A 12 -3.03 -23.60 30.29
C PHE A 12 -2.30 -23.26 28.98
N LEU A 13 -2.41 -24.10 27.94
CA LEU A 13 -1.71 -23.87 26.68
C LEU A 13 -2.39 -22.83 25.77
N GLY A 14 -3.65 -22.47 26.06
CA GLY A 14 -4.47 -21.59 25.21
C GLY A 14 -4.23 -20.08 25.34
N ILE A 15 -3.44 -19.63 26.33
CA ILE A 15 -3.33 -18.19 26.66
C ILE A 15 -2.10 -17.51 26.03
N ALA A 16 -1.24 -18.25 25.33
CA ALA A 16 0.08 -17.75 24.95
C ALA A 16 0.12 -16.83 23.69
N ASN A 17 -0.97 -16.71 22.91
CA ASN A 17 -0.85 -16.16 21.54
C ASN A 17 -1.88 -15.07 21.15
N LEU A 18 -2.11 -14.06 21.99
CA LEU A 18 -2.82 -12.85 21.54
C LEU A 18 -2.12 -11.56 21.96
N TYR A 19 -0.85 -11.42 21.58
CA TYR A 19 -0.25 -10.09 21.47
C TYR A 19 0.15 -9.88 20.01
N ALA A 20 -0.77 -9.27 19.26
CA ALA A 20 -0.42 -8.60 18.01
C ALA A 20 0.50 -7.43 18.37
N VAL A 21 1.81 -7.71 18.46
CA VAL A 21 2.84 -6.69 18.59
C VAL A 21 2.71 -5.81 17.37
N LYS A 22 2.30 -4.55 17.59
CA LYS A 22 2.29 -3.53 16.55
C LYS A 22 3.69 -3.51 15.93
N ALA A 23 3.80 -3.86 14.66
CA ALA A 23 5.06 -3.82 13.94
C ALA A 23 5.61 -2.40 14.10
N LYS A 24 6.74 -2.27 14.82
CA LYS A 24 7.47 -1.00 14.84
C LYS A 24 7.87 -0.75 13.40
N PRO A 25 7.52 0.38 12.79
CA PRO A 25 7.99 0.69 11.45
C PRO A 25 9.51 0.51 11.45
N GLY A 26 9.99 -0.39 10.60
CA GLY A 26 11.38 -0.83 10.61
C GLY A 26 12.27 0.38 10.37
N ILE A 27 13.14 0.69 11.33
CA ILE A 27 14.21 1.67 11.12
C ILE A 27 15.27 0.96 10.30
N ALA A 28 15.41 1.36 9.04
CA ALA A 28 16.44 0.89 8.13
C ALA A 28 17.67 1.80 8.23
N LYS A 29 18.85 1.23 8.01
CA LYS A 29 20.08 1.99 7.82
C LYS A 29 20.29 2.16 6.32
N ILE A 30 20.34 3.41 5.88
CA ILE A 30 20.58 3.79 4.49
C ILE A 30 21.92 4.51 4.37
N MET A 31 22.62 4.32 3.25
CA MET A 31 23.85 5.06 2.95
C MET A 31 23.50 6.31 2.14
N LEU A 32 23.80 7.48 2.71
CA LEU A 32 23.59 8.75 2.03
C LEU A 32 24.61 8.94 0.90
N ALA A 33 24.31 9.88 0.00
CA ALA A 33 25.22 10.26 -1.10
C ALA A 33 26.61 10.70 -0.60
N ASP A 34 26.68 11.30 0.59
CA ASP A 34 27.91 11.71 1.27
C ASP A 34 28.71 10.53 1.88
N GLY A 35 28.19 9.30 1.80
CA GLY A 35 28.79 8.09 2.36
C GLY A 35 28.45 7.83 3.83
N THR A 36 27.68 8.71 4.47
CA THR A 36 27.27 8.56 5.86
C THR A 36 26.12 7.57 5.98
N MET A 37 26.20 6.70 7.00
CA MET A 37 25.08 5.83 7.37
C MET A 37 24.05 6.63 8.16
N ALA A 38 22.81 6.72 7.66
CA ALA A 38 21.70 7.37 8.34
C ALA A 38 20.58 6.37 8.66
N CYS A 39 19.90 6.61 9.78
CA CYS A 39 18.69 5.87 10.13
C CYS A 39 17.49 6.51 9.44
N ALA A 40 16.69 5.70 8.76
CA ALA A 40 15.48 6.12 8.07
C ALA A 40 14.34 5.12 8.26
N THR A 41 13.11 5.60 8.21
CA THR A 41 11.91 4.77 8.17
C THR A 41 11.48 4.57 6.73
N LEU A 42 11.07 3.36 6.38
CA LEU A 42 10.45 3.08 5.09
C LEU A 42 8.97 3.47 5.14
N HIS A 43 8.54 4.31 4.20
CA HIS A 43 7.18 4.77 4.04
C HIS A 43 6.64 4.39 2.67
N GLY A 44 5.37 4.00 2.61
CA GLY A 44 4.68 3.68 1.37
C GLY A 44 4.20 2.24 1.30
N ASP A 45 3.81 1.83 0.11
CA ASP A 45 3.27 0.52 -0.23
C ASP A 45 4.01 -0.07 -1.45
N GLU A 46 3.46 -1.15 -2.01
CA GLU A 46 4.01 -1.87 -3.16
C GLU A 46 4.10 -0.98 -4.42
N THR A 47 3.16 -0.04 -4.58
CA THR A 47 3.09 0.87 -5.72
C THR A 47 4.10 2.01 -5.59
N PHE A 48 4.24 2.58 -4.39
CA PHE A 48 5.16 3.68 -4.16
C PHE A 48 5.71 3.67 -2.75
N HIS A 49 7.04 3.60 -2.64
CA HIS A 49 7.76 3.70 -1.39
C HIS A 49 8.90 4.71 -1.44
N TYR A 50 9.24 5.24 -0.27
CA TYR A 50 10.34 6.17 -0.05
C TYR A 50 10.87 6.02 1.37
N TYR A 51 12.14 6.36 1.58
CA TYR A 51 12.71 6.43 2.92
C TYR A 51 12.54 7.83 3.48
N MET A 52 12.39 7.95 4.79
CA MET A 52 12.34 9.23 5.47
C MET A 52 13.34 9.19 6.63
N LEU A 53 14.22 10.18 6.73
CA LEU A 53 15.09 10.28 7.90
C LEU A 53 14.27 10.48 9.18
N LEU A 54 14.90 10.23 10.32
CA LEU A 54 14.31 10.52 11.63
C LEU A 54 13.94 12.00 11.82
N ASP A 55 14.52 12.90 11.02
CA ASP A 55 14.21 14.33 11.00
C ASP A 55 12.96 14.69 10.17
N GLY A 56 12.36 13.70 9.48
CA GLY A 56 11.19 13.91 8.62
C GLY A 56 11.53 14.28 7.17
N THR A 57 12.81 14.36 6.80
CA THR A 57 13.22 14.66 5.43
C THR A 57 13.03 13.42 4.55
N PRO A 58 12.32 13.53 3.42
CA PRO A 58 12.16 12.41 2.50
C PRO A 58 13.42 12.20 1.66
N MET A 59 13.79 10.93 1.51
CA MET A 59 14.94 10.46 0.76
C MET A 59 14.51 9.74 -0.50
N ARG A 60 15.34 9.85 -1.54
CA ARG A 60 15.23 9.11 -2.78
C ARG A 60 16.47 8.27 -2.99
N GLU A 61 16.26 7.04 -3.43
CA GLU A 61 17.34 6.20 -3.93
C GLU A 61 17.79 6.65 -5.32
N THR A 62 19.09 6.87 -5.45
CA THR A 62 19.80 7.17 -6.69
C THR A 62 20.19 5.85 -7.37
N GLN A 63 20.56 5.89 -8.65
CA GLN A 63 20.89 4.68 -9.43
C GLN A 63 22.04 3.85 -8.83
N ASP A 64 22.93 4.49 -8.05
CA ASP A 64 24.05 3.85 -7.37
C ASP A 64 23.68 3.17 -6.02
N GLY A 65 22.38 3.11 -5.67
CA GLY A 65 21.92 2.55 -4.38
C GLY A 65 22.23 3.45 -3.17
N LYS A 66 22.62 4.69 -3.43
CA LYS A 66 22.79 5.75 -2.41
C LYS A 66 21.51 6.56 -2.26
N TYR A 67 21.38 7.24 -1.14
CA TYR A 67 20.19 8.04 -0.84
C TYR A 67 20.49 9.54 -0.83
N GLU A 68 19.65 10.30 -1.53
CA GLU A 68 19.71 11.77 -1.63
C GLU A 68 18.48 12.40 -1.02
N LYS A 69 18.67 13.62 -0.48
CA LYS A 69 17.58 14.39 0.10
C LYS A 69 16.73 15.00 -1.00
N ILE A 70 15.42 14.84 -0.89
CA ILE A 70 14.46 15.47 -1.82
C ILE A 70 13.50 16.37 -1.06
N THR A 71 12.93 17.34 -1.77
CA THR A 71 11.87 18.20 -1.22
C THR A 71 10.52 17.49 -1.24
N ALA A 72 9.62 17.90 -0.35
CA ALA A 72 8.27 17.35 -0.27
C ALA A 72 7.46 17.51 -1.58
N GLU A 73 7.70 18.60 -2.32
CA GLU A 73 7.07 18.84 -3.62
C GLU A 73 7.52 17.84 -4.69
N GLU A 74 8.82 17.52 -4.73
CA GLU A 74 9.35 16.50 -5.64
C GLU A 74 8.80 15.12 -5.28
N LEU A 75 8.73 14.80 -3.99
CA LEU A 75 8.10 13.57 -3.51
C LEU A 75 6.64 13.48 -3.97
N ASN A 76 5.85 14.55 -3.82
CA ASN A 76 4.46 14.57 -4.24
C ASN A 76 4.32 14.41 -5.76
N THR A 77 5.16 15.08 -6.53
CA THR A 77 5.20 14.95 -7.99
C THR A 77 5.47 13.50 -8.42
N ARG A 78 6.45 12.84 -7.78
CA ARG A 78 6.75 11.43 -8.01
C ARG A 78 5.59 10.52 -7.62
N LYS A 79 4.95 10.80 -6.49
CA LYS A 79 3.77 10.07 -6.02
C LYS A 79 2.65 10.17 -7.05
N THR A 80 2.29 11.37 -7.50
CA THR A 80 1.26 11.57 -8.53
C THR A 80 1.61 10.85 -9.83
N ARG A 81 2.87 10.88 -10.27
CA ARG A 81 3.32 10.13 -11.46
C ARG A 81 3.11 8.63 -11.29
N ALA A 82 3.56 8.04 -10.18
CA ALA A 82 3.43 6.60 -9.91
C ALA A 82 1.96 6.15 -9.96
N PHE A 83 1.06 6.90 -9.31
CA PHE A 83 -0.39 6.60 -9.35
C PHE A 83 -1.02 6.86 -10.73
N SER A 84 -0.55 7.86 -11.48
CA SER A 84 -1.08 8.16 -12.82
C SER A 84 -0.66 7.12 -13.87
N SER A 85 0.56 6.58 -13.79
CA SER A 85 1.04 5.55 -14.72
C SER A 85 0.27 4.24 -14.59
N GLU A 86 -0.14 3.88 -13.38
CA GLU A 86 -1.01 2.72 -13.17
C GLU A 86 -2.40 2.91 -13.80
N ASN A 87 -2.93 4.13 -13.75
CA ASN A 87 -4.26 4.43 -14.29
C ASN A 87 -4.31 4.38 -15.83
N ILE A 88 -3.22 4.77 -16.51
CA ILE A 88 -3.12 4.67 -17.98
C ILE A 88 -2.99 3.21 -18.43
N THR A 89 -2.26 2.39 -17.66
CA THR A 89 -2.00 0.98 -18.03
C THR A 89 -3.24 0.11 -17.81
N ARG A 90 -4.08 0.40 -16.80
CA ARG A 90 -5.34 -0.33 -16.57
C ARG A 90 -6.48 0.08 -17.50
N ALA A 91 -6.53 1.34 -17.93
CA ALA A 91 -7.62 1.83 -18.77
C ALA A 91 -7.44 1.48 -20.26
N SER A 92 -6.21 1.23 -20.73
CA SER A 92 -5.97 0.92 -22.15
C SER A 92 -6.32 -0.51 -22.55
N GLU A 93 -6.51 -1.44 -21.60
CA GLU A 93 -6.92 -2.82 -21.86
C GLU A 93 -8.45 -3.01 -21.91
N ILE A 94 -9.22 -2.02 -21.45
CA ILE A 94 -10.67 -2.02 -21.62
C ILE A 94 -10.97 -1.50 -23.01
N GLY A 95 -10.81 -2.38 -24.00
CA GLY A 95 -11.27 -2.16 -25.35
C GLY A 95 -12.70 -1.62 -25.31
N THR A 96 -12.93 -0.53 -26.05
CA THR A 96 -14.19 0.19 -26.28
C THR A 96 -15.41 -0.63 -25.87
N VAL A 97 -15.87 -0.48 -24.63
CA VAL A 97 -17.14 -1.06 -24.19
C VAL A 97 -18.22 -0.28 -24.93
N ARG A 98 -18.62 -0.79 -26.10
CA ARG A 98 -19.86 -0.38 -26.74
C ARG A 98 -20.95 -0.72 -25.72
N PRO A 99 -21.80 0.24 -25.29
CA PRO A 99 -22.90 -0.11 -24.41
C PRO A 99 -23.77 -1.13 -25.14
N SER A 100 -23.80 -2.36 -24.64
CA SER A 100 -24.68 -3.40 -25.15
C SER A 100 -26.11 -2.93 -24.88
N TYR A 101 -26.76 -2.40 -25.90
CA TYR A 101 -28.16 -2.05 -25.88
C TYR A 101 -28.97 -3.35 -25.71
N PHE A 102 -29.47 -3.59 -24.50
CA PHE A 102 -30.40 -4.67 -24.20
C PHE A 102 -31.83 -4.11 -24.35
N PRO A 103 -32.57 -4.45 -25.42
CA PRO A 103 -33.94 -4.00 -25.55
C PRO A 103 -34.79 -4.73 -24.53
N HIS A 104 -35.18 -4.04 -23.46
CA HIS A 104 -36.24 -4.52 -22.59
C HIS A 104 -37.55 -4.40 -23.37
N LYS A 105 -38.12 -5.55 -23.76
CA LYS A 105 -39.53 -5.61 -24.12
C LYS A 105 -40.33 -5.38 -22.84
N ASP A 106 -41.37 -4.56 -22.93
CA ASP A 106 -42.36 -4.28 -21.89
C ASP A 106 -42.14 -3.03 -21.00
N SER A 107 -42.00 -1.87 -21.64
CA SER A 107 -42.44 -0.60 -21.03
C SER A 107 -43.35 0.17 -21.98
N LEU A 108 -44.64 -0.15 -21.95
CA LEU A 108 -45.71 0.71 -22.42
C LEU A 108 -45.80 1.92 -21.49
N ALA A 109 -45.18 3.02 -21.89
CA ALA A 109 -45.54 4.35 -21.39
C ALA A 109 -45.69 5.27 -22.60
N GLU A 110 -46.94 5.46 -23.01
CA GLU A 110 -47.34 6.64 -23.78
C GLU A 110 -46.79 7.90 -23.11
N LEU A 111 -46.08 8.72 -23.87
CA LEU A 111 -46.12 10.17 -23.72
C LEU A 111 -46.01 10.78 -25.11
N LYS A 112 -47.19 10.97 -25.72
CA LYS A 112 -47.42 11.89 -26.83
C LYS A 112 -47.05 13.29 -26.35
N PHE A 113 -46.16 14.00 -27.05
CA PHE A 113 -46.22 15.46 -27.12
C PHE A 113 -45.62 15.96 -28.45
N ALA A 114 -46.50 16.68 -29.17
CA ALA A 114 -46.31 17.62 -30.28
C ALA A 114 -45.67 17.12 -31.58
#